data_AF-E4YQD7-F1
#
_entry.id   AF-E4YQD7-F1
#
_cell.length_a   1.000
_cell.length_b   1.000
_cell.length_c   1.000
_cell.angle_alpha   90.00
_cell.angle_beta   90.00
_cell.angle_gamma   90.00
#
_symmetry.space_group_name_H-M   'P 1'
#
loop_
_entity.id
_entity.type
_entity.pdbx_description
1 polymer ?
#
loop_
_entity_poly.entity_id
_entity_poly.type
_entity_poly.pdbx_seq_one_letter_code
_entity_poly.pdbx_strand_id
1 'polypeptide(L)'
;MNWEIEIEKSREKIENAFIDYRTGLLTKSTCHGVADNCLHVSHKMLVHRSQPNLFVQTMRFTWTGFHLHEVDISINPPAPKSSIKKVKTTEETEEFTYRIASGLYAAIITEIIPDSFSLKGDEKTKLLSQKIVFGMAKTSEAALEVARKNMKTAQKQSDLKLIEDHERAWKDLLHTGIHLDPNDPDPHHIIPRAQLVNSTVHSIMAVTASKTQTQALGADYQLVPNSPIMTPDYCYNGVATLHSNSLWKDVQTIDEAFALRDTWQLTLKNHGCDGLVYAGAEGLLQAMVLSFAGLQFTSEHLALGTDPEVLHNEIGLSNIRYKNSSIDIYLIKEDDVELPEIHVTARKLTKFAEKIYACEAGCMLQIEPM
;
A
#
# COMPACT_ATOMS: atom_id res chain seq x y z
N MET A 1 -18.70 -0.67 2.82
CA MET A 1 -19.66 -1.26 1.88
C MET A 1 -19.87 -2.69 2.35
N ASN A 2 -20.97 -2.97 3.03
CA ASN A 2 -21.28 -4.35 3.45
C ASN A 2 -22.37 -4.83 2.52
N TRP A 3 -22.01 -5.68 1.56
CA TRP A 3 -22.99 -6.46 0.81
C TRP A 3 -23.68 -7.41 1.77
N GLU A 4 -25.00 -7.46 1.70
CA GLU A 4 -25.77 -8.44 2.43
C GLU A 4 -25.99 -9.64 1.50
N ILE A 5 -25.48 -10.80 1.93
CA ILE A 5 -25.58 -12.04 1.17
C ILE A 5 -26.55 -12.92 1.92
N GLU A 6 -27.70 -13.14 1.31
CA GLU A 6 -28.75 -14.01 1.83
C GLU A 6 -28.71 -15.33 1.09
N ILE A 7 -28.66 -16.41 1.86
CA ILE A 7 -28.62 -17.78 1.33
C ILE A 7 -29.76 -18.54 1.98
N GLU A 8 -30.60 -19.15 1.15
CA GLU A 8 -31.72 -19.92 1.64
C GLU A 8 -31.20 -21.07 2.53
N LYS A 9 -31.78 -21.22 3.73
CA LYS A 9 -31.44 -22.28 4.71
C LYS A 9 -30.04 -22.17 5.33
N SER A 10 -29.40 -20.99 5.27
CA SER A 10 -28.16 -20.75 6.02
C SER A 10 -28.41 -20.77 7.54
N ARG A 11 -27.57 -21.48 8.29
CA ARG A 11 -27.73 -21.64 9.76
C ARG A 11 -26.66 -20.94 10.57
N GLU A 12 -25.43 -20.95 10.07
CA GLU A 12 -24.27 -20.38 10.76
C GLU A 12 -23.41 -19.60 9.78
N LYS A 13 -22.80 -18.51 10.26
CA LYS A 13 -21.93 -17.64 9.49
C LYS A 13 -20.63 -17.44 10.26
N ILE A 14 -19.52 -17.90 9.69
CA ILE A 14 -18.18 -17.62 10.20
C ILE A 14 -17.55 -16.61 9.25
N GLU A 15 -17.07 -15.49 9.78
CA GLU A 15 -16.42 -14.45 8.98
C GLU A 15 -15.02 -14.11 9.51
N ASN A 16 -14.12 -13.84 8.58
CA ASN A 16 -12.79 -13.32 8.85
C ASN A 16 -12.47 -12.24 7.80
N ALA A 17 -11.69 -11.24 8.17
CA ALA A 17 -11.20 -10.22 7.27
C ALA A 17 -9.73 -9.94 7.55
N PHE A 18 -8.94 -9.82 6.49
CA PHE A 18 -7.54 -9.45 6.59
C PHE A 18 -7.14 -8.56 5.41
N ILE A 19 -6.12 -7.74 5.64
CA ILE A 19 -5.48 -6.95 4.60
C ILE A 19 -4.07 -7.49 4.38
N ASP A 20 -3.71 -7.76 3.12
CA ASP A 20 -2.34 -8.12 2.78
C ASP A 20 -1.57 -6.84 2.48
N TYR A 21 -0.71 -6.41 3.41
CA TYR A 21 0.07 -5.18 3.29
C TYR A 21 1.00 -5.17 2.07
N ARG A 22 1.36 -6.33 1.52
CA ARG A 22 2.25 -6.42 0.35
C ARG A 22 1.54 -6.10 -0.95
N THR A 23 0.22 -6.29 -0.97
CA THR A 23 -0.61 -6.16 -2.17
C THR A 23 -1.69 -5.10 -2.04
N GLY A 24 -1.95 -4.59 -0.83
CA GLY A 24 -3.03 -3.64 -0.55
C GLY A 24 -4.43 -4.20 -0.75
N LEU A 25 -4.57 -5.54 -0.84
CA LEU A 25 -5.85 -6.24 -1.01
C LEU A 25 -6.51 -6.48 0.35
N LEU A 26 -7.75 -6.02 0.48
CA LEU A 26 -8.64 -6.42 1.58
C LEU A 26 -9.40 -7.68 1.15
N THR A 27 -9.26 -8.75 1.91
CA THR A 27 -10.01 -9.99 1.70
C THR A 27 -10.91 -10.26 2.89
N LYS A 28 -12.23 -10.29 2.63
CA LYS A 28 -13.22 -10.84 3.55
C LYS A 28 -13.56 -12.26 3.13
N SER A 29 -13.41 -13.20 4.05
CA SER A 29 -13.75 -14.60 3.87
C SER A 29 -14.94 -14.94 4.75
N THR A 30 -16.02 -15.43 4.16
CA THR A 30 -17.21 -15.85 4.90
C THR A 30 -17.54 -17.29 4.54
N CYS A 31 -17.83 -18.11 5.54
CA CYS A 31 -18.41 -19.43 5.35
C CYS A 31 -19.86 -19.39 5.80
N HIS A 32 -20.79 -19.68 4.88
CA HIS A 32 -22.19 -19.85 5.18
C HIS A 32 -22.50 -21.34 5.28
N GLY A 33 -22.88 -21.79 6.47
CA GLY A 33 -23.28 -23.18 6.72
C GLY A 33 -24.62 -23.46 6.04
N VAL A 34 -24.63 -24.38 5.08
CA VAL A 34 -25.82 -24.85 4.35
C VAL A 34 -25.85 -26.37 4.47
N ALA A 35 -26.83 -26.89 5.23
CA ALA A 35 -26.81 -28.27 5.73
C ALA A 35 -25.50 -28.58 6.48
N ASP A 36 -24.78 -29.62 6.08
CA ASP A 36 -23.49 -30.05 6.68
C ASP A 36 -22.26 -29.51 5.93
N ASN A 37 -22.45 -28.64 4.94
CA ASN A 37 -21.39 -28.11 4.10
C ASN A 37 -21.28 -26.58 4.20
N CYS A 38 -20.22 -26.04 3.60
CA CYS A 38 -19.98 -24.61 3.55
C CYS A 38 -20.13 -24.07 2.13
N LEU A 39 -20.88 -22.97 1.99
CA LEU A 39 -20.71 -22.06 0.87
C LEU A 39 -19.69 -21.00 1.27
N HIS A 40 -18.47 -21.12 0.73
CA HIS A 40 -17.38 -20.19 0.97
C HIS A 40 -17.51 -18.98 0.04
N VAL A 41 -17.54 -17.79 0.62
CA VAL A 41 -17.55 -16.52 -0.10
C VAL A 41 -16.26 -15.78 0.20
N SER A 42 -15.42 -15.61 -0.82
CA SER A 42 -14.23 -14.77 -0.77
C SER A 42 -14.51 -13.46 -1.49
N HIS A 43 -14.59 -12.36 -0.72
CA HIS A 43 -14.79 -11.01 -1.21
C HIS A 43 -13.47 -10.24 -1.14
N LYS A 44 -12.88 -9.96 -2.29
CA LYS A 44 -11.66 -9.16 -2.41
C LYS A 44 -12.00 -7.76 -2.86
N MET A 45 -11.37 -6.77 -2.24
CA MET A 45 -11.58 -5.34 -2.52
C MET A 45 -10.23 -4.64 -2.65
N LEU A 46 -10.11 -3.76 -3.64
CA LEU A 46 -8.95 -2.90 -3.83
C LEU A 46 -9.34 -1.52 -4.35
N VAL A 47 -8.57 -0.52 -3.96
CA VAL A 47 -8.50 0.78 -4.64
C VAL A 47 -7.26 0.73 -5.54
N HIS A 48 -7.42 0.88 -6.85
CA HIS A 48 -6.36 0.60 -7.80
C HIS A 48 -5.18 1.57 -7.64
N ARG A 49 -3.99 1.05 -7.29
CA ARG A 49 -2.86 1.88 -6.89
C ARG A 49 -2.30 2.72 -8.03
N SER A 50 -2.41 2.29 -9.29
CA SER A 50 -2.01 3.11 -10.46
C SER A 50 -3.15 3.92 -11.09
N GLN A 51 -4.40 3.67 -10.67
CA GLN A 51 -5.61 4.27 -11.24
C GLN A 51 -6.48 4.72 -10.07
N PRO A 52 -6.17 5.87 -9.45
CA PRO A 52 -6.70 6.20 -8.14
C PRO A 52 -8.23 6.31 -8.17
N ASN A 53 -8.81 6.64 -9.33
CA ASN A 53 -10.24 6.74 -9.62
C ASN A 53 -10.99 5.41 -9.79
N LEU A 54 -10.36 4.26 -9.53
CA LEU A 54 -10.94 2.94 -9.76
C LEU A 54 -10.89 2.10 -8.48
N PHE A 55 -12.05 1.60 -8.09
CA PHE A 55 -12.23 0.57 -7.10
C PHE A 55 -12.69 -0.72 -7.80
N VAL A 56 -12.09 -1.84 -7.44
CA VAL A 56 -12.45 -3.16 -7.97
C VAL A 56 -12.81 -4.05 -6.80
N GLN A 57 -13.93 -4.75 -6.93
CA GLN A 57 -14.28 -5.82 -6.00
C GLN A 57 -14.64 -7.09 -6.75
N THR A 58 -14.23 -8.23 -6.19
CA THR A 58 -14.57 -9.56 -6.70
C THR A 58 -15.14 -10.41 -5.59
N MET A 59 -16.20 -11.14 -5.89
CA MET A 59 -16.84 -12.07 -4.97
C MET A 59 -16.81 -13.46 -5.60
N ARG A 60 -16.04 -14.36 -4.99
CA ARG A 60 -15.98 -15.76 -5.39
C ARG A 60 -16.79 -16.60 -4.43
N PHE A 61 -17.83 -17.22 -4.95
CA PHE A 61 -18.68 -18.18 -4.25
C PHE A 61 -18.17 -19.58 -4.59
N THR A 62 -17.94 -20.42 -3.60
CA THR A 62 -17.39 -21.77 -3.79
C THR A 62 -18.07 -22.74 -2.83
N TRP A 63 -18.75 -23.73 -3.39
CA TRP A 63 -19.28 -24.85 -2.61
C TRP A 63 -18.14 -25.79 -2.20
N THR A 64 -18.01 -26.07 -0.91
CA THR A 64 -16.95 -26.95 -0.40
C THR A 64 -17.35 -28.42 -0.34
N GLY A 65 -18.62 -28.75 -0.53
CA GLY A 65 -19.13 -30.12 -0.41
C GLY A 65 -18.90 -30.99 -1.65
N PHE A 66 -18.95 -32.31 -1.44
CA PHE A 66 -18.81 -33.30 -2.53
C PHE A 66 -20.00 -33.27 -3.49
N HIS A 67 -21.22 -33.17 -2.96
CA HIS A 67 -22.43 -33.05 -3.76
C HIS A 67 -23.03 -31.67 -3.56
N LEU A 68 -23.28 -30.97 -4.67
CA LEU A 68 -23.95 -29.67 -4.67
C LEU A 68 -25.40 -29.89 -5.10
N HIS A 69 -26.31 -29.65 -4.16
CA HIS A 69 -27.71 -29.41 -4.49
C HIS A 69 -27.89 -27.95 -4.95
N GLU A 70 -29.03 -27.62 -5.54
CA GLU A 70 -29.30 -26.23 -5.91
C GLU A 70 -29.30 -25.34 -4.66
N VAL A 71 -28.46 -24.29 -4.70
CA VAL A 71 -28.37 -23.27 -3.66
C VAL A 71 -28.64 -21.92 -4.29
N ASP A 72 -29.73 -21.29 -3.89
CA ASP A 72 -30.12 -19.95 -4.30
C ASP A 72 -29.45 -18.90 -3.41
N ILE A 73 -28.81 -17.93 -4.05
CA ILE A 73 -28.02 -16.88 -3.42
C ILE A 73 -28.59 -15.54 -3.86
N SER A 74 -28.98 -14.72 -2.89
CA SER A 74 -29.39 -13.34 -3.12
C SER A 74 -28.29 -12.39 -2.62
N ILE A 75 -27.98 -11.39 -3.43
CA ILE A 75 -26.94 -10.40 -3.18
C ILE A 75 -27.58 -9.03 -3.16
N ASN A 76 -27.64 -8.44 -1.97
CA ASN A 76 -28.22 -7.13 -1.77
C ASN A 76 -27.11 -6.07 -1.72
N PRO A 77 -27.04 -5.15 -2.71
CA PRO A 77 -26.12 -4.03 -2.66
C PRO A 77 -26.42 -3.14 -1.45
N PRO A 78 -25.38 -2.54 -0.83
CA PRO A 78 -25.60 -1.57 0.23
C PRO A 78 -26.42 -0.39 -0.30
N ALA A 79 -27.50 -0.06 0.40
CA ALA A 79 -28.35 1.06 0.02
C ALA A 79 -27.53 2.37 -0.02
N PRO A 80 -27.65 3.18 -1.09
CA PRO A 80 -26.98 4.47 -1.15
C PRO A 80 -27.49 5.38 -0.04
N LYS A 81 -26.57 6.13 0.59
CA LYS A 81 -26.94 7.16 1.58
C LYS A 81 -27.87 8.19 0.93
N SER A 82 -28.81 8.75 1.70
CA SER A 82 -29.80 9.73 1.22
C SER A 82 -29.21 10.97 0.54
N SER A 83 -27.95 11.29 0.83
CA SER A 83 -27.23 12.39 0.22
C SER A 83 -26.73 12.11 -1.21
N ILE A 84 -26.71 10.85 -1.63
CA ILE A 84 -26.29 10.39 -2.95
C ILE A 84 -27.53 10.34 -3.86
N LYS A 85 -27.47 11.06 -5.00
CA LYS A 85 -28.56 11.11 -5.96
C LYS A 85 -28.28 10.16 -7.12
N LYS A 86 -29.16 9.18 -7.33
CA LYS A 86 -29.16 8.34 -8.53
C LYS A 86 -29.61 9.17 -9.73
N VAL A 87 -28.82 9.16 -10.80
CA VAL A 87 -29.05 9.97 -12.01
C VAL A 87 -29.59 9.11 -13.13
N LYS A 88 -28.96 7.96 -13.37
CA LYS A 88 -29.27 7.09 -14.50
C LYS A 88 -28.95 5.63 -14.18
N THR A 89 -29.73 4.72 -14.74
CA THR A 89 -29.40 3.29 -14.82
C THR A 89 -29.43 2.88 -16.29
N THR A 90 -28.41 2.14 -16.72
CA THR A 90 -28.35 1.44 -18.00
C THR A 90 -28.42 -0.06 -17.76
N GLU A 91 -28.34 -0.87 -18.83
CA GLU A 91 -28.27 -2.33 -18.69
C GLU A 91 -27.00 -2.81 -17.97
N GLU A 92 -25.92 -2.04 -18.05
CA GLU A 92 -24.60 -2.44 -17.52
C GLU A 92 -24.16 -1.62 -16.30
N THR A 93 -24.69 -0.41 -16.10
CA THR A 93 -24.14 0.53 -15.10
C THR A 93 -25.19 1.38 -14.41
N GLU A 94 -24.87 1.83 -13.20
CA GLU A 94 -25.63 2.84 -12.48
C GLU A 94 -24.77 4.08 -12.22
N GLU A 95 -25.36 5.26 -12.45
CA GLU A 95 -24.72 6.56 -12.29
C GLU A 95 -25.31 7.31 -11.09
N PHE A 96 -24.44 7.79 -10.22
CA PHE A 96 -24.78 8.54 -9.02
C PHE A 96 -24.00 9.86 -8.96
N THR A 97 -24.57 10.85 -8.28
CA THR A 97 -23.91 12.13 -7.99
C THR A 97 -24.05 12.51 -6.52
N TYR A 98 -23.04 13.21 -6.03
CA TYR A 98 -22.97 13.69 -4.65
C TYR A 98 -22.31 15.07 -4.62
N ARG A 99 -22.88 16.00 -3.85
CA ARG A 99 -22.28 17.32 -3.63
C ARG A 99 -21.40 17.25 -2.39
N ILE A 100 -20.09 17.43 -2.58
CA ILE A 100 -19.11 17.38 -1.48
C ILE A 100 -19.12 18.71 -0.72
N ALA A 101 -18.96 19.82 -1.46
CA ALA A 101 -18.88 21.16 -0.90
C ALA A 101 -19.50 22.17 -1.89
N SER A 102 -19.47 23.46 -1.55
CA SER A 102 -19.87 24.49 -2.50
C SER A 102 -18.95 24.48 -3.72
N GLY A 103 -19.50 24.24 -4.91
CA GLY A 103 -18.73 24.20 -6.16
C GLY A 103 -17.84 22.95 -6.34
N LEU A 104 -18.07 21.87 -5.58
CA LEU A 104 -17.40 20.59 -5.78
C LEU A 104 -18.40 19.42 -5.73
N TYR A 105 -18.42 18.64 -6.81
CA TYR A 105 -19.29 17.49 -7.00
C TYR A 105 -18.45 16.25 -7.28
N ALA A 106 -18.93 15.11 -6.80
CA ALA A 106 -18.47 13.79 -7.17
C ALA A 106 -19.55 13.06 -7.98
N ALA A 107 -19.12 12.25 -8.93
CA ALA A 107 -19.94 11.25 -9.60
C ALA A 107 -19.35 9.87 -9.37
N ILE A 108 -20.21 8.88 -9.22
CA ILE A 108 -19.86 7.48 -9.03
C ILE A 108 -20.57 6.69 -10.12
N ILE A 109 -19.84 5.84 -10.82
CA ILE A 109 -20.42 4.88 -11.78
C ILE A 109 -19.99 3.49 -11.35
N THR A 110 -20.97 2.61 -11.21
CA THR A 110 -20.76 1.21 -10.83
C THR A 110 -21.29 0.30 -11.93
N GLU A 111 -20.60 -0.80 -12.19
CA GLU A 111 -21.18 -1.90 -12.97
C GLU A 111 -22.31 -2.58 -12.19
N ILE A 112 -23.31 -3.09 -12.89
CA ILE A 112 -24.41 -3.86 -12.30
C ILE A 112 -23.96 -5.31 -12.14
N ILE A 113 -24.17 -5.88 -10.96
CA ILE A 113 -24.03 -7.31 -10.71
C ILE A 113 -25.41 -7.93 -10.49
N PRO A 114 -25.61 -9.24 -10.76
CA PRO A 114 -26.92 -9.86 -10.58
C PRO A 114 -27.35 -9.84 -9.11
N ASP A 115 -28.63 -9.51 -8.89
CA ASP A 115 -29.24 -9.50 -7.54
C ASP A 115 -29.40 -10.92 -6.96
N SER A 116 -29.47 -11.94 -7.81
CA SER A 116 -29.52 -13.34 -7.37
C SER A 116 -29.01 -14.31 -8.43
N PHE A 117 -28.52 -15.46 -7.99
CA PHE A 117 -28.15 -16.58 -8.86
C PHE A 117 -28.18 -17.90 -8.09
N SER A 118 -28.13 -19.02 -8.81
CA SER A 118 -28.15 -20.36 -8.22
C SER A 118 -26.87 -21.12 -8.57
N LEU A 119 -26.29 -21.81 -7.60
CA LEU A 119 -25.24 -22.81 -7.84
C LEU A 119 -25.89 -24.19 -7.90
N LYS A 120 -25.62 -24.99 -8.94
CA LYS A 120 -26.19 -26.34 -9.08
C LYS A 120 -25.34 -27.30 -9.89
N GLY A 121 -25.51 -28.59 -9.61
CA GLY A 121 -24.82 -29.67 -10.33
C GLY A 121 -23.31 -29.51 -10.25
N ASP A 122 -22.66 -29.39 -11.40
CA ASP A 122 -21.21 -29.24 -11.50
C ASP A 122 -20.72 -27.78 -11.36
N GLU A 123 -21.62 -26.78 -11.43
CA GLU A 123 -21.27 -25.36 -11.23
C GLU A 123 -21.11 -25.05 -9.74
N LYS A 124 -19.99 -25.52 -9.17
CA LYS A 124 -19.65 -25.32 -7.76
C LYS A 124 -19.04 -23.97 -7.43
N THR A 125 -18.72 -23.16 -8.44
CA THR A 125 -18.05 -21.88 -8.26
C THR A 125 -18.67 -20.82 -9.15
N LYS A 126 -18.93 -19.64 -8.58
CA LYS A 126 -19.28 -18.43 -9.33
C LYS A 126 -18.32 -17.31 -8.94
N LEU A 127 -17.86 -16.57 -9.94
CA LEU A 127 -17.10 -15.33 -9.74
C LEU A 127 -17.93 -14.16 -10.23
N LEU A 128 -18.17 -13.21 -9.34
CA LEU A 128 -18.71 -11.90 -9.68
C LEU A 128 -17.60 -10.86 -9.52
N SER A 129 -17.63 -9.86 -10.38
CA SER A 129 -16.67 -8.78 -10.39
C SER A 129 -17.39 -7.48 -10.69
N GLN A 130 -16.97 -6.41 -10.03
CA GLN A 130 -17.57 -5.10 -10.20
C GLN A 130 -16.49 -4.03 -10.17
N LYS A 131 -16.51 -3.18 -11.20
CA LYS A 131 -15.74 -1.94 -11.25
C LYS A 131 -16.60 -0.79 -10.77
N ILE A 132 -16.02 0.03 -9.90
CA ILE A 132 -16.62 1.27 -9.43
C ILE A 132 -15.61 2.39 -9.71
N VAL A 133 -16.03 3.40 -10.46
CA VAL A 133 -15.19 4.55 -10.77
C VAL A 133 -15.77 5.83 -10.21
N PHE A 134 -14.89 6.80 -9.99
CA PHE A 134 -15.29 8.13 -9.55
C PHE A 134 -14.76 9.24 -10.45
N GLY A 135 -15.50 10.34 -10.48
CA GLY A 135 -15.11 11.59 -11.11
C GLY A 135 -15.41 12.77 -10.19
N MET A 136 -14.56 13.79 -10.21
CA MET A 136 -14.76 15.01 -9.42
C MET A 136 -14.66 16.23 -10.31
N ALA A 137 -15.58 17.18 -10.14
CA ALA A 137 -15.57 18.42 -10.91
C ALA A 137 -16.37 19.54 -10.20
N LYS A 138 -16.38 20.74 -10.81
CA LYS A 138 -17.12 21.90 -10.29
C LYS A 138 -18.63 21.82 -10.47
N THR A 139 -19.11 20.95 -11.37
CA THR A 139 -20.53 20.70 -11.63
C THR A 139 -20.81 19.20 -11.63
N SER A 140 -22.06 18.81 -11.40
CA SER A 140 -22.47 17.40 -11.42
C SER A 140 -22.29 16.77 -12.80
N GLU A 141 -22.59 17.50 -13.89
CA GLU A 141 -22.45 16.96 -15.25
C GLU A 141 -20.98 16.75 -15.62
N ALA A 142 -20.11 17.71 -15.32
CA ALA A 142 -18.68 17.54 -15.58
C ALA A 142 -18.09 16.40 -14.74
N ALA A 143 -18.58 16.17 -13.51
CA ALA A 143 -18.16 15.05 -12.69
C ALA A 143 -18.58 13.71 -13.33
N LEU A 144 -19.81 13.64 -13.86
CA LEU A 144 -20.31 12.48 -14.61
C LEU A 144 -19.50 12.23 -15.89
N GLU A 145 -19.14 13.26 -16.65
CA GLU A 145 -18.29 13.11 -17.84
C GLU A 145 -16.93 12.48 -17.49
N VAL A 146 -16.29 12.94 -16.42
CA VAL A 146 -15.04 12.35 -15.91
C VAL A 146 -15.25 10.89 -15.50
N ALA A 147 -16.30 10.61 -14.73
CA ALA A 147 -16.60 9.25 -14.29
C ALA A 147 -16.91 8.31 -15.47
N ARG A 148 -17.68 8.75 -16.47
CA ARG A 148 -17.98 7.97 -17.69
C ARG A 148 -16.71 7.67 -18.49
N LYS A 149 -15.80 8.64 -18.60
CA LYS A 149 -14.48 8.42 -19.24
C LYS A 149 -13.68 7.37 -18.47
N ASN A 150 -13.65 7.47 -17.15
CA ASN A 150 -12.96 6.53 -16.27
C ASN A 150 -13.54 5.10 -16.41
N MET A 151 -14.87 4.96 -16.44
CA MET A 151 -15.53 3.66 -16.60
C MET A 151 -15.18 3.02 -17.95
N LYS A 152 -15.27 3.80 -19.04
CA LYS A 152 -14.87 3.32 -20.38
C LYS A 152 -13.41 2.87 -20.46
N THR A 153 -12.51 3.46 -19.66
CA THR A 153 -11.13 3.00 -19.57
C THR A 153 -11.03 1.70 -18.79
N ALA A 154 -11.68 1.62 -17.62
CA ALA A 154 -11.65 0.43 -16.77
C ALA A 154 -12.27 -0.81 -17.45
N GLN A 155 -13.35 -0.62 -18.23
CA GLN A 155 -14.02 -1.70 -18.98
C GLN A 155 -13.16 -2.28 -20.11
N LYS A 156 -12.16 -1.56 -20.62
CA LYS A 156 -11.22 -2.08 -21.63
C LYS A 156 -10.19 -3.06 -21.07
N GLN A 157 -10.06 -3.12 -19.75
CA GLN A 157 -9.12 -4.00 -19.06
C GLN A 157 -9.87 -5.19 -18.45
N SER A 158 -9.28 -6.37 -18.54
CA SER A 158 -9.79 -7.54 -17.82
C SER A 158 -9.57 -7.38 -16.32
N ASP A 159 -10.43 -8.02 -15.53
CA ASP A 159 -10.40 -7.89 -14.07
C ASP A 159 -9.11 -8.46 -13.47
N LEU A 160 -8.64 -9.58 -14.04
CA LEU A 160 -7.36 -10.17 -13.68
C LEU A 160 -6.22 -9.19 -13.92
N LYS A 161 -6.22 -8.51 -15.08
CA LYS A 161 -5.17 -7.54 -15.42
C LYS A 161 -5.18 -6.34 -14.46
N LEU A 162 -6.35 -5.86 -14.06
CA LEU A 162 -6.48 -4.77 -13.08
C LEU A 162 -5.93 -5.18 -11.70
N ILE A 163 -6.20 -6.41 -11.27
CA ILE A 163 -5.66 -6.94 -10.00
C ILE A 163 -4.14 -7.07 -10.09
N GLU A 164 -3.61 -7.69 -11.15
CA GLU A 164 -2.17 -7.86 -11.36
C GLU A 164 -1.43 -6.52 -11.45
N ASP A 165 -2.01 -5.52 -12.10
CA ASP A 165 -1.42 -4.18 -12.22
C ASP A 165 -1.42 -3.44 -10.88
N HIS A 166 -2.48 -3.61 -10.07
CA HIS A 166 -2.53 -3.10 -8.70
C HIS A 166 -1.47 -3.76 -7.80
N GLU A 167 -1.40 -5.09 -7.79
CA GLU A 167 -0.41 -5.84 -7.00
C GLU A 167 1.02 -5.50 -7.42
N ARG A 168 1.27 -5.38 -8.72
CA ARG A 168 2.59 -4.94 -9.24
C ARG A 168 2.92 -3.55 -8.75
N ALA A 169 1.99 -2.60 -8.78
CA ALA A 169 2.24 -1.24 -8.31
C ALA A 169 2.56 -1.18 -6.80
N TRP A 170 1.96 -2.06 -5.99
CA TRP A 170 2.33 -2.20 -4.58
C TRP A 170 3.71 -2.82 -4.41
N LYS A 171 3.99 -3.90 -5.13
CA LYS A 171 5.31 -4.53 -5.14
C LYS A 171 6.38 -3.53 -5.54
N ASP A 172 6.15 -2.76 -6.60
CA ASP A 172 7.05 -1.73 -7.14
C ASP A 172 7.36 -0.66 -6.08
N LEU A 173 6.35 -0.19 -5.35
CA LEU A 173 6.54 0.71 -4.21
C LEU A 173 7.39 0.06 -3.10
N LEU A 174 7.02 -1.15 -2.68
CA LEU A 174 7.58 -1.85 -1.52
C LEU A 174 8.91 -2.57 -1.82
N HIS A 175 9.55 -2.32 -2.97
CA HIS A 175 10.93 -2.78 -3.17
C HIS A 175 11.87 -2.14 -2.14
N THR A 176 11.63 -0.87 -1.80
CA THR A 176 12.30 -0.15 -0.72
C THR A 176 11.57 -0.44 0.58
N GLY A 177 12.28 -0.85 1.63
CA GLY A 177 11.64 -1.26 2.86
C GLY A 177 12.56 -1.42 4.05
N ILE A 178 11.92 -1.64 5.21
CA ILE A 178 12.55 -2.01 6.48
C ILE A 178 12.21 -3.47 6.75
N HIS A 179 13.21 -4.25 7.12
CA HIS A 179 13.09 -5.65 7.48
C HIS A 179 13.51 -5.82 8.94
N LEU A 180 12.65 -6.49 9.71
CA LEU A 180 12.88 -6.87 11.10
C LEU A 180 12.46 -8.33 11.22
N ASP A 181 13.24 -9.15 11.93
CA ASP A 181 12.83 -10.53 12.19
C ASP A 181 11.69 -10.55 13.23
N PRO A 182 10.49 -11.07 12.88
CA PRO A 182 9.40 -11.19 13.83
C PRO A 182 9.69 -12.17 14.99
N ASN A 183 10.67 -13.04 14.86
CA ASN A 183 11.07 -14.03 15.87
C ASN A 183 12.20 -13.54 16.79
N ASP A 184 12.82 -12.40 16.46
CA ASP A 184 13.87 -11.75 17.25
C ASP A 184 13.42 -10.32 17.65
N PRO A 185 12.44 -10.21 18.57
CA PRO A 185 12.00 -8.91 19.06
C PRO A 185 13.05 -8.31 20.00
N ASP A 186 13.30 -7.00 19.85
CA ASP A 186 14.17 -6.27 20.76
C ASP A 186 13.73 -6.48 22.24
N PRO A 187 14.61 -7.02 23.10
CA PRO A 187 14.28 -7.37 24.48
C PRO A 187 13.92 -6.14 25.33
N HIS A 188 14.35 -4.95 24.91
CA HIS A 188 14.10 -3.71 25.64
C HIS A 188 12.85 -2.95 25.15
N HIS A 189 12.18 -3.44 24.10
CA HIS A 189 11.01 -2.79 23.47
C HIS A 189 11.26 -1.33 23.04
N ILE A 190 12.53 -1.01 22.78
CA ILE A 190 13.06 0.22 22.24
C ILE A 190 12.85 0.28 20.72
N ILE A 191 12.85 -0.88 20.05
CA ILE A 191 12.66 -1.03 18.59
C ILE A 191 11.25 -1.60 18.32
N PRO A 192 10.46 -1.02 17.40
CA PRO A 192 9.11 -1.47 17.12
C PRO A 192 9.10 -2.86 16.51
N ARG A 193 8.10 -3.67 16.86
CA ARG A 193 7.90 -4.99 16.26
C ARG A 193 7.66 -4.90 14.75
N ALA A 194 8.10 -5.92 14.00
CA ALA A 194 7.93 -6.01 12.54
C ALA A 194 6.49 -5.73 12.07
N GLN A 195 5.48 -6.26 12.80
CA GLN A 195 4.07 -6.04 12.48
C GLN A 195 3.67 -4.56 12.53
N LEU A 196 4.18 -3.80 13.52
CA LEU A 196 3.87 -2.39 13.73
C LEU A 196 4.50 -1.51 12.64
N VAL A 197 5.74 -1.83 12.24
CA VAL A 197 6.40 -1.14 11.12
C VAL A 197 5.62 -1.38 9.83
N ASN A 198 5.24 -2.63 9.55
CA ASN A 198 4.48 -2.98 8.35
C ASN A 198 3.09 -2.32 8.31
N SER A 199 2.33 -2.32 9.42
CA SER A 199 1.02 -1.68 9.49
C SER A 199 1.13 -0.16 9.34
N THR A 200 2.13 0.46 9.97
CA THR A 200 2.38 1.91 9.86
C THR A 200 2.72 2.30 8.43
N VAL A 201 3.69 1.63 7.81
CA VAL A 201 4.11 1.87 6.41
C VAL A 201 2.93 1.71 5.47
N HIS A 202 2.20 0.59 5.56
CA HIS A 202 1.03 0.35 4.72
C HIS A 202 -0.01 1.47 4.86
N SER A 203 -0.32 1.87 6.09
CA SER A 203 -1.33 2.89 6.37
C SER A 203 -0.99 4.25 5.74
N ILE A 204 0.28 4.65 5.81
CA ILE A 204 0.76 5.90 5.20
C ILE A 204 0.78 5.76 3.67
N MET A 205 1.27 4.64 3.15
CA MET A 205 1.39 4.39 1.70
C MET A 205 0.03 4.26 1.00
N ALA A 206 -1.01 3.81 1.72
CA ALA A 206 -2.37 3.73 1.20
C ALA A 206 -3.02 5.11 0.99
N VAL A 207 -2.62 6.12 1.78
CA VAL A 207 -3.14 7.50 1.69
C VAL A 207 -2.16 8.50 1.03
N THR A 208 -1.08 7.98 0.46
CA THR A 208 -0.06 8.78 -0.24
C THR A 208 -0.05 8.41 -1.72
N ALA A 209 -0.31 9.40 -2.57
CA ALA A 209 -0.26 9.21 -4.02
C ALA A 209 1.18 9.01 -4.51
N SER A 210 1.35 8.13 -5.48
CA SER A 210 2.60 8.01 -6.23
C SER A 210 2.67 9.16 -7.25
N LYS A 211 3.81 9.86 -7.36
CA LYS A 211 3.93 10.93 -8.38
C LYS A 211 4.04 10.38 -9.80
N THR A 212 4.41 9.13 -9.96
CA THR A 212 4.35 8.39 -11.23
C THR A 212 2.90 8.23 -11.72
N GLN A 213 1.89 8.30 -10.84
CA GLN A 213 0.47 8.36 -11.26
C GLN A 213 0.07 9.68 -11.92
N THR A 214 0.76 10.78 -11.62
CA THR A 214 0.48 12.09 -12.25
C THR A 214 1.11 12.28 -13.62
N GLN A 215 1.96 11.35 -14.08
CA GLN A 215 2.64 11.39 -15.37
C GLN A 215 2.22 10.25 -16.32
N ALA A 216 1.02 9.68 -16.15
CA ALA A 216 0.41 8.78 -17.14
C ALA A 216 -0.14 9.53 -18.37
N LEU A 217 0.63 10.49 -18.89
CA LEU A 217 0.49 11.12 -20.20
C LEU A 217 1.86 11.13 -20.87
N GLY A 218 2.26 9.96 -21.41
CA GLY A 218 3.27 9.87 -22.46
C GLY A 218 4.69 9.49 -22.01
N ALA A 219 5.18 8.47 -22.71
CA ALA A 219 6.59 8.10 -22.92
C ALA A 219 7.39 7.54 -21.74
N ASP A 220 7.89 6.33 -21.97
CA ASP A 220 9.22 5.82 -21.60
C ASP A 220 9.75 6.29 -20.23
N TYR A 221 9.65 5.41 -19.21
CA TYR A 221 10.28 5.57 -17.91
C TYR A 221 11.80 5.44 -18.04
N GLN A 222 12.43 6.36 -18.77
CA GLN A 222 13.83 6.64 -18.60
C GLN A 222 13.92 7.33 -17.24
N LEU A 223 14.43 6.59 -16.26
CA LEU A 223 14.88 7.09 -14.96
C LEU A 223 15.55 8.45 -15.19
N VAL A 224 14.84 9.54 -14.88
CA VAL A 224 15.33 10.88 -15.17
C VAL A 224 16.63 11.04 -14.38
N PRO A 225 17.78 11.24 -15.05
CA PRO A 225 19.02 11.59 -14.37
C PRO A 225 18.73 12.83 -13.51
N ASN A 226 19.03 12.77 -12.20
CA ASN A 226 18.78 13.83 -11.21
C ASN A 226 17.35 13.92 -10.63
N SER A 227 16.56 12.84 -10.65
CA SER A 227 15.36 12.76 -9.80
C SER A 227 15.76 12.90 -8.32
N PRO A 228 14.98 13.61 -7.47
CA PRO A 228 15.23 13.70 -6.02
C PRO A 228 15.33 12.34 -5.32
N ILE A 229 14.78 11.27 -5.91
CA ILE A 229 14.91 9.89 -5.42
C ILE A 229 16.34 9.33 -5.63
N MET A 230 17.04 9.78 -6.67
CA MET A 230 18.37 9.29 -7.04
C MET A 230 19.52 10.11 -6.44
N THR A 231 19.28 11.38 -6.16
CA THR A 231 20.21 12.31 -5.52
C THR A 231 19.52 13.06 -4.38
N PRO A 232 19.13 12.35 -3.31
CA PRO A 232 18.50 12.94 -2.13
C PRO A 232 19.54 13.63 -1.22
N ASP A 233 20.19 14.68 -1.73
CA ASP A 233 21.28 15.37 -1.02
C ASP A 233 20.79 15.87 0.36
N TYR A 234 21.56 15.60 1.41
CA TYR A 234 21.33 16.06 2.79
C TYR A 234 20.11 15.46 3.52
N CYS A 235 19.40 14.48 2.94
CA CYS A 235 18.37 13.70 3.62
C CYS A 235 18.98 12.40 4.18
N TYR A 236 18.80 11.99 5.42
CA TYR A 236 18.03 12.55 6.52
C TYR A 236 18.99 13.15 7.56
N ASN A 237 18.71 14.34 8.09
CA ASN A 237 19.54 15.03 9.08
C ASN A 237 18.84 15.13 10.44
N GLY A 238 18.58 13.98 11.07
CA GLY A 238 17.91 13.87 12.36
C GLY A 238 18.32 12.60 13.11
N VAL A 239 17.79 12.44 14.33
CA VAL A 239 18.00 11.22 15.12
C VAL A 239 17.22 10.05 14.53
N ALA A 240 17.71 8.82 14.74
CA ALA A 240 17.03 7.61 14.31
C ALA A 240 15.58 7.56 14.80
N THR A 241 14.66 7.29 13.89
CA THR A 241 13.22 7.26 14.17
C THR A 241 12.79 5.92 14.75
N LEU A 242 13.63 4.89 14.73
CA LEU A 242 13.28 3.55 15.23
C LEU A 242 12.79 3.57 16.70
N HIS A 243 13.13 4.58 17.50
CA HIS A 243 12.66 4.73 18.89
C HIS A 243 11.35 5.54 19.05
N SER A 244 10.78 6.04 17.94
CA SER A 244 9.73 7.04 17.99
C SER A 244 8.32 6.44 17.99
N ASN A 245 7.76 6.25 19.19
CA ASN A 245 6.39 5.76 19.38
C ASN A 245 5.29 6.66 18.79
N SER A 246 5.59 7.93 18.54
CA SER A 246 4.65 8.86 17.89
C SER A 246 4.56 8.65 16.37
N LEU A 247 5.61 8.07 15.78
CA LEU A 247 5.76 7.84 14.35
C LEU A 247 5.40 6.40 13.97
N TRP A 248 5.81 5.41 14.77
CA TRP A 248 5.48 4.00 14.57
C TRP A 248 4.28 3.61 15.43
N LYS A 249 3.08 3.69 14.86
CA LYS A 249 1.84 3.40 15.58
C LYS A 249 0.77 2.84 14.65
N ASP A 250 -0.07 1.98 15.21
CA ASP A 250 -1.26 1.50 14.52
C ASP A 250 -2.28 2.63 14.38
N VAL A 251 -3.00 2.61 13.26
CA VAL A 251 -4.13 3.50 12.98
C VAL A 251 -5.37 2.68 12.72
N GLN A 252 -6.51 3.16 13.19
CA GLN A 252 -7.80 2.47 13.09
C GLN A 252 -8.75 3.18 12.12
N THR A 253 -8.48 4.46 11.80
CA THR A 253 -9.32 5.28 10.93
C THR A 253 -8.55 5.93 9.79
N ILE A 254 -9.27 6.31 8.74
CA ILE A 254 -8.67 7.03 7.60
C ILE A 254 -8.14 8.41 8.00
N ASP A 255 -8.82 9.09 8.92
CA ASP A 255 -8.41 10.40 9.42
C ASP A 255 -7.11 10.30 10.22
N GLU A 256 -6.96 9.25 11.03
CA GLU A 256 -5.70 8.93 11.71
C GLU A 256 -4.57 8.63 10.72
N ALA A 257 -4.85 7.88 9.64
CA ALA A 257 -3.87 7.60 8.60
C ALA A 257 -3.40 8.89 7.90
N PHE A 258 -4.31 9.82 7.59
CA PHE A 258 -3.97 11.12 7.04
C PHE A 258 -3.13 11.97 8.00
N ALA A 259 -3.54 12.05 9.27
CA ALA A 259 -2.80 12.78 10.30
C ALA A 259 -1.40 12.19 10.54
N LEU A 260 -1.28 10.85 10.52
CA LEU A 260 -0.01 10.15 10.63
C LEU A 260 0.89 10.45 9.43
N ARG A 261 0.37 10.37 8.20
CA ARG A 261 1.09 10.77 6.99
C ARG A 261 1.61 12.21 7.10
N ASP A 262 0.76 13.15 7.53
CA ASP A 262 1.13 14.57 7.60
C ASP A 262 2.21 14.80 8.66
N THR A 263 2.14 14.10 9.79
CA THR A 263 3.19 14.09 10.82
C THR A 263 4.51 13.57 10.26
N TRP A 264 4.49 12.44 9.56
CA TRP A 264 5.67 11.87 8.90
C TRP A 264 6.29 12.83 7.87
N GLN A 265 5.46 13.40 7.00
CA GLN A 265 5.92 14.36 6.00
C GLN A 265 6.55 15.59 6.66
N LEU A 266 5.94 16.14 7.72
CA LEU A 266 6.49 17.29 8.42
C LEU A 266 7.83 16.97 9.07
N THR A 267 7.92 15.85 9.80
CA THR A 267 9.17 15.41 10.45
C THR A 267 10.28 15.25 9.41
N LEU A 268 10.02 14.52 8.32
CA LEU A 268 11.04 14.27 7.30
C LEU A 268 11.48 15.54 6.57
N LYS A 269 10.56 16.47 6.28
CA LYS A 269 10.91 17.79 5.71
C LYS A 269 11.79 18.61 6.66
N ASN A 270 11.44 18.65 7.95
CA ASN A 270 12.25 19.34 8.96
C ASN A 270 13.69 18.77 9.07
N HIS A 271 13.89 17.53 8.61
CA HIS A 271 15.20 16.85 8.57
C HIS A 271 15.78 16.74 7.14
N GLY A 272 15.43 17.66 6.23
CA GLY A 272 16.09 17.81 4.93
C GLY A 272 15.58 16.90 3.82
N CYS A 273 14.50 16.15 4.04
CA CYS A 273 13.96 15.21 3.06
C CYS A 273 12.86 15.81 2.16
N ASP A 274 12.78 17.13 2.01
CA ASP A 274 11.78 17.81 1.18
C ASP A 274 11.71 17.27 -0.25
N GLY A 275 12.87 17.00 -0.86
CA GLY A 275 12.95 16.45 -2.22
C GLY A 275 12.32 15.06 -2.32
N LEU A 276 12.59 14.18 -1.36
CA LEU A 276 12.01 12.84 -1.29
C LEU A 276 10.52 12.87 -0.98
N VAL A 277 10.10 13.68 -0.01
CA VAL A 277 8.66 13.84 0.30
C VAL A 277 7.92 14.44 -0.89
N TYR A 278 8.54 15.39 -1.60
CA TYR A 278 8.01 15.90 -2.85
C TYR A 278 7.92 14.82 -3.91
N ALA A 279 8.76 13.78 -3.93
CA ALA A 279 8.70 12.74 -4.97
C ALA A 279 7.50 11.76 -4.82
N GLY A 280 6.62 11.94 -3.83
CA GLY A 280 5.42 11.12 -3.65
C GLY A 280 5.67 9.90 -2.78
N ALA A 281 4.82 8.88 -2.91
CA ALA A 281 4.88 7.68 -2.07
C ALA A 281 6.26 6.99 -2.08
N GLU A 282 6.90 6.88 -3.25
CA GLU A 282 8.21 6.24 -3.40
C GLU A 282 9.30 6.98 -2.64
N GLY A 283 9.34 8.31 -2.76
CA GLY A 283 10.33 9.10 -2.04
C GLY A 283 10.02 9.20 -0.55
N LEU A 284 8.74 9.32 -0.16
CA LEU A 284 8.33 9.28 1.25
C LEU A 284 8.77 7.97 1.91
N LEU A 285 8.55 6.83 1.25
CA LEU A 285 8.99 5.53 1.76
C LEU A 285 10.51 5.46 1.90
N GLN A 286 11.27 5.89 0.89
CA GLN A 286 12.73 5.94 1.00
C GLN A 286 13.18 6.84 2.15
N ALA A 287 12.56 8.00 2.35
CA ALA A 287 12.87 8.87 3.48
C ALA A 287 12.56 8.22 4.84
N MET A 288 11.48 7.44 4.95
CA MET A 288 11.17 6.64 6.14
C MET A 288 12.22 5.54 6.39
N VAL A 289 12.70 4.87 5.34
CA VAL A 289 13.77 3.86 5.45
C VAL A 289 15.06 4.50 5.93
N LEU A 290 15.44 5.65 5.36
CA LEU A 290 16.63 6.40 5.80
C LEU A 290 16.49 6.83 7.27
N SER A 291 15.33 7.39 7.63
CA SER A 291 15.12 7.86 8.99
C SER A 291 15.07 6.73 10.01
N PHE A 292 14.78 5.48 9.62
CA PHE A 292 14.67 4.36 10.56
C PHE A 292 15.93 4.23 11.42
N ALA A 293 17.08 4.02 10.77
CA ALA A 293 18.40 3.93 11.42
C ALA A 293 19.25 5.21 11.25
N GLY A 294 18.62 6.38 11.09
CA GLY A 294 19.34 7.65 11.01
C GLY A 294 20.37 7.71 9.86
N LEU A 295 20.08 7.10 8.72
CA LEU A 295 20.94 7.16 7.54
C LEU A 295 20.90 8.57 6.93
N GLN A 296 22.07 9.15 6.70
CA GLN A 296 22.21 10.52 6.20
C GLN A 296 22.96 10.54 4.87
N PHE A 297 22.31 10.99 3.81
CA PHE A 297 23.02 11.44 2.62
C PHE A 297 23.71 12.76 2.89
N THR A 298 24.94 12.87 2.41
CA THR A 298 25.68 14.12 2.24
C THR A 298 25.89 14.36 0.74
N SER A 299 26.65 15.39 0.35
CA SER A 299 27.01 15.56 -1.06
C SER A 299 27.87 14.41 -1.60
N GLU A 300 28.57 13.67 -0.72
CA GLU A 300 29.57 12.68 -1.14
C GLU A 300 29.18 11.23 -0.81
N HIS A 301 28.55 11.00 0.34
CA HIS A 301 28.36 9.66 0.90
C HIS A 301 27.04 9.50 1.65
N LEU A 302 26.65 8.25 1.88
CA LEU A 302 25.60 7.83 2.79
C LEU A 302 26.25 7.39 4.11
N ALA A 303 25.95 8.06 5.21
CA ALA A 303 26.45 7.77 6.54
C ALA A 303 25.39 7.08 7.40
N LEU A 304 25.82 6.19 8.30
CA LEU A 304 24.98 5.65 9.37
C LEU A 304 25.13 6.53 10.61
N GLY A 305 24.03 7.18 11.03
CA GLY A 305 24.01 8.07 12.20
C GLY A 305 23.59 7.40 13.50
N THR A 306 23.17 6.13 13.47
CA THR A 306 22.81 5.36 14.67
C THR A 306 24.05 4.81 15.36
N ASP A 307 24.05 4.88 16.70
CA ASP A 307 25.05 4.23 17.54
C ASP A 307 24.94 2.69 17.42
N PRO A 308 26.02 2.00 17.02
CA PRO A 308 26.05 0.53 16.98
C PRO A 308 25.57 -0.15 18.28
N GLU A 309 25.74 0.48 19.45
CA GLU A 309 25.34 -0.08 20.75
C GLU A 309 23.83 -0.20 20.94
N VAL A 310 23.02 0.61 20.23
CA VAL A 310 21.55 0.54 20.34
C VAL A 310 20.93 -0.53 19.45
N LEU A 311 21.75 -1.25 18.68
CA LEU A 311 21.32 -2.36 17.83
C LEU A 311 21.32 -3.64 18.67
N HIS A 312 20.14 -4.11 19.03
CA HIS A 312 19.94 -5.35 19.79
C HIS A 312 19.27 -6.46 18.97
N ASN A 313 18.95 -6.19 17.71
CA ASN A 313 18.27 -7.11 16.81
C ASN A 313 18.71 -6.88 15.35
N GLU A 314 18.36 -7.83 14.49
CA GLU A 314 18.64 -7.69 13.06
C GLU A 314 17.74 -6.64 12.38
N ILE A 315 18.37 -5.70 11.67
CA ILE A 315 17.69 -4.66 10.90
C ILE A 315 18.18 -4.68 9.45
N GLY A 316 17.26 -4.94 8.52
CA GLY A 316 17.50 -4.79 7.08
C GLY A 316 16.89 -3.51 6.53
N LEU A 317 17.63 -2.77 5.74
CA LEU A 317 17.20 -1.58 5.02
C LEU A 317 17.46 -1.81 3.54
N SER A 318 16.40 -2.02 2.76
CA SER A 318 16.52 -2.48 1.38
C SER A 318 16.19 -1.40 0.36
N ASN A 319 16.83 -1.53 -0.80
CA ASN A 319 16.61 -0.80 -2.04
C ASN A 319 16.59 0.72 -1.84
N ILE A 320 17.56 1.22 -1.08
CA ILE A 320 17.84 2.65 -0.97
C ILE A 320 18.42 3.10 -2.30
N ARG A 321 17.76 4.04 -2.97
CA ARG A 321 18.20 4.51 -4.29
C ARG A 321 19.21 5.65 -4.14
N TYR A 322 20.36 5.49 -4.78
CA TYR A 322 21.44 6.49 -4.78
C TYR A 322 22.28 6.37 -6.05
N LYS A 323 22.48 7.47 -6.77
CA LYS A 323 23.36 7.56 -7.96
C LYS A 323 23.15 6.42 -8.98
N ASN A 324 21.88 6.16 -9.32
CA ASN A 324 21.44 5.08 -10.21
C ASN A 324 21.82 3.66 -9.75
N SER A 325 22.03 3.48 -8.45
CA SER A 325 22.19 2.18 -7.79
C SER A 325 21.13 1.98 -6.71
N SER A 326 20.89 0.72 -6.40
CA SER A 326 20.15 0.26 -5.22
C SER A 326 21.17 -0.18 -4.19
N ILE A 327 21.00 0.24 -2.94
CA ILE A 327 21.82 -0.15 -1.80
C ILE A 327 20.93 -0.90 -0.81
N ASP A 328 21.37 -2.09 -0.41
CA ASP A 328 20.80 -2.84 0.72
C ASP A 328 21.82 -2.81 1.87
N ILE A 329 21.36 -2.50 3.08
CA ILE A 329 22.16 -2.46 4.30
C ILE A 329 21.52 -3.39 5.32
N TYR A 330 22.27 -4.35 5.84
CA TYR A 330 21.85 -5.23 6.93
C TYR A 330 22.75 -4.99 8.14
N LEU A 331 22.11 -4.69 9.27
CA LEU A 331 22.74 -4.51 10.57
C LEU A 331 22.43 -5.76 11.40
N ILE A 332 23.47 -6.49 11.78
CA ILE A 332 23.34 -7.77 12.49
C ILE A 332 24.08 -7.64 13.82
N LYS A 333 23.38 -7.92 14.92
CA LYS A 333 23.98 -8.02 16.26
C LYS A 333 23.75 -9.43 16.77
N GLU A 334 24.80 -10.23 16.81
CA GLU A 334 24.75 -11.56 17.44
C GLU A 334 24.94 -11.43 18.96
N ASP A 335 24.27 -12.30 19.74
CA ASP A 335 24.23 -12.28 21.21
C ASP A 335 25.62 -12.33 21.88
N ASP A 336 26.63 -12.87 21.18
CA ASP A 336 27.99 -13.11 21.70
C ASP A 336 29.08 -12.26 21.02
N VAL A 337 28.72 -11.30 20.16
CA VAL A 337 29.68 -10.45 19.44
C VAL A 337 29.63 -9.02 19.98
N GLU A 338 30.79 -8.44 20.29
CA GLU A 338 30.88 -7.09 20.90
C GLU A 338 30.42 -5.96 19.97
N LEU A 339 30.73 -6.05 18.67
CA LEU A 339 30.37 -5.05 17.66
C LEU A 339 29.37 -5.63 16.66
N PRO A 340 28.33 -4.88 16.24
CA PRO A 340 27.43 -5.33 15.19
C PRO A 340 28.15 -5.37 13.84
N GLU A 341 27.76 -6.33 13.00
CA GLU A 341 28.21 -6.42 11.63
C GLU A 341 27.30 -5.58 10.71
N ILE A 342 27.93 -4.89 9.76
CA ILE A 342 27.23 -4.09 8.74
C ILE A 342 27.52 -4.68 7.37
N HIS A 343 26.51 -5.33 6.79
CA HIS A 343 26.58 -5.91 5.45
C HIS A 343 25.96 -4.95 4.45
N VAL A 344 26.75 -4.46 3.50
CA VAL A 344 26.30 -3.52 2.46
C VAL A 344 26.40 -4.18 1.10
N THR A 345 25.30 -4.19 0.35
CA THR A 345 25.29 -4.64 -1.05
C THR A 345 24.80 -3.52 -1.96
N ALA A 346 25.43 -3.37 -3.11
CA ALA A 346 25.06 -2.36 -4.11
C ALA A 346 24.80 -3.00 -5.47
N ARG A 347 23.68 -2.64 -6.09
CA ARG A 347 23.27 -3.13 -7.40
C ARG A 347 23.05 -1.97 -8.36
N LYS A 348 23.72 -2.01 -9.51
CA LYS A 348 23.54 -1.01 -10.57
C LYS A 348 22.14 -1.14 -11.16
N LEU A 349 21.37 -0.05 -11.19
CA LEU A 349 20.05 -0.01 -11.83
C LEU A 349 20.16 0.34 -13.31
N THR A 350 21.20 1.07 -13.70
CA THR A 350 21.44 1.46 -15.10
C THR A 350 22.92 1.39 -15.45
N LYS A 351 23.23 1.52 -16.74
CA LYS A 351 24.60 1.69 -17.24
C LYS A 351 25.27 2.99 -16.75
N PHE A 352 24.49 3.95 -16.25
CA PHE A 352 24.95 5.23 -15.73
C PHE A 352 25.18 5.21 -14.21
N ALA A 353 25.14 4.03 -13.58
CA ALA A 353 25.43 3.87 -12.17
C ALA A 353 26.90 4.18 -11.86
N GLU A 354 27.10 5.08 -10.89
CA GLU A 354 28.42 5.36 -10.33
C GLU A 354 28.94 4.14 -9.56
N LYS A 355 30.27 4.04 -9.41
CA LYS A 355 30.87 3.04 -8.53
C LYS A 355 30.67 3.50 -7.09
N ILE A 356 30.10 2.63 -6.26
CA ILE A 356 29.89 2.86 -4.84
C ILE A 356 30.91 2.02 -4.08
N TYR A 357 31.51 2.61 -3.05
CA TYR A 357 32.47 1.97 -2.16
C TYR A 357 31.94 2.07 -0.73
N ALA A 358 32.10 1.01 0.04
CA ALA A 358 31.88 1.06 1.48
C ALA A 358 33.16 1.54 2.17
N CYS A 359 33.02 2.42 3.16
CA CYS A 359 34.13 2.91 3.96
C CYS A 359 33.74 2.78 5.44
N GLU A 360 34.61 2.14 6.20
CA GLU A 360 34.55 2.14 7.66
C GLU A 360 35.16 3.46 8.15
N ALA A 361 34.34 4.49 8.28
CA ALA A 361 34.75 5.80 8.79
C ALA A 361 34.33 5.97 10.27
N GLY A 362 34.33 4.89 11.05
CA GLY A 362 34.13 4.96 12.50
C GLY A 362 35.27 5.76 13.12
N CYS A 363 34.98 6.99 13.56
CA CYS A 363 35.76 7.81 14.48
C CYS A 363 37.28 7.53 14.53
N MET A 364 38.08 8.20 13.69
CA MET A 364 39.49 8.44 14.04
C MET A 364 39.56 9.38 15.25
N LEU A 365 39.42 8.83 16.46
CA LEU A 365 39.92 9.46 17.67
C LEU A 365 41.45 9.51 17.57
N GLN A 366 41.98 10.60 17.03
CA GLN A 366 43.35 11.01 17.34
C GLN A 366 43.29 12.17 18.31
N ILE A 367 43.36 11.91 19.62
CA ILE A 367 44.11 12.75 20.57
C ILE A 367 44.53 11.89 21.79
N GLU A 368 45.76 11.38 21.79
CA GLU A 368 46.61 11.43 22.99
C GLU A 368 48.01 11.89 22.58
N PRO A 369 48.45 13.10 22.98
CA PRO A 369 49.86 13.42 23.02
C PRO A 369 50.43 12.93 24.35
N MET A 370 51.41 12.02 24.30
CA MET A 370 52.41 11.92 25.36
C MET A 370 53.54 12.92 25.11
#